data_AF-A0AAF0BSH8-F1
#
_entry.id   AF-A0AAF0BSH8-F1
#
_cell.length_a   1.000
_cell.length_b   1.000
_cell.length_c   1.000
_cell.angle_alpha   90.00
_cell.angle_beta   90.00
_cell.angle_gamma   90.00
#
_symmetry.space_group_name_H-M   'P 1'
#
loop_
_entity.id
_entity.type
_entity.pdbx_description
1 polymer ?
#
loop_
_entity_poly.entity_id
_entity_poly.type
_entity_poly.pdbx_seq_one_letter_code
_entity_poly.pdbx_strand_id
1 'polypeptide(L)'
;MSVVEPAAKPVATAVARNWTMEMVGFWVCWHIYGGFEGLQENLGMHKSTVWRKVAKFRRTFGAHPDEFVFPGITIDHESFWRAAVADADRKKGE
;
A
#
# COMPACT_ATOMS: atom_id res chain seq x y z
N MET A 1 6.54 32.09 -21.44
CA MET A 1 7.29 31.53 -20.28
C MET A 1 6.35 31.58 -19.08
N SER A 2 5.84 30.43 -18.65
CA SER A 2 4.69 30.34 -17.74
C SER A 2 5.16 30.55 -16.29
N VAL A 3 4.70 31.62 -15.63
CA VAL A 3 5.15 32.04 -14.29
C VAL A 3 4.68 31.10 -13.17
N VAL A 4 3.90 30.05 -13.48
CA VAL A 4 3.36 29.09 -12.50
C VAL A 4 4.35 27.99 -12.06
N GLU A 5 5.49 27.84 -12.73
CA GLU A 5 6.42 26.73 -12.49
C GLU A 5 7.19 26.73 -11.15
N PRO A 6 7.59 27.85 -10.52
CA PRO A 6 8.38 27.79 -9.28
C PRO A 6 7.53 27.50 -8.03
N ALA A 7 6.31 28.04 -7.97
CA ALA A 7 5.46 27.99 -6.77
C ALA A 7 4.60 26.71 -6.66
N ALA A 8 4.24 26.09 -7.80
CA ALA A 8 3.50 24.83 -7.81
C ALA A 8 4.37 23.61 -7.45
N LYS A 9 5.69 23.72 -7.67
CA LYS A 9 6.67 22.65 -7.46
C LYS A 9 6.69 22.07 -6.03
N PRO A 10 6.75 22.87 -4.94
CA PRO A 10 6.75 22.32 -3.58
C PRO A 10 5.45 21.57 -3.24
N VAL A 11 4.30 22.10 -3.65
CA VAL A 11 3.00 21.47 -3.41
C VAL A 11 2.86 20.17 -4.22
N ALA A 12 3.21 20.20 -5.51
CA ALA A 12 3.20 19.02 -6.37
C ALA A 12 4.12 17.91 -5.82
N THR A 13 5.31 18.27 -5.33
CA THR A 13 6.25 17.33 -4.73
C THR A 13 5.70 16.71 -3.45
N ALA A 14 5.07 17.51 -2.58
CA ALA A 14 4.45 17.00 -1.35
C ALA A 14 3.30 16.02 -1.65
N VAL A 15 2.45 16.34 -2.63
CA VAL A 15 1.35 15.46 -3.07
C VAL A 15 1.90 14.16 -3.66
N ALA A 16 2.90 14.24 -4.54
CA ALA A 16 3.54 13.06 -5.14
C ALA A 16 4.16 12.14 -4.07
N ARG A 17 4.83 12.71 -3.06
CA ARG A 17 5.37 11.97 -1.93
C ARG A 17 4.27 11.25 -1.15
N ASN A 18 3.21 11.97 -0.77
CA ASN A 18 2.10 11.38 -0.01
C ASN A 18 1.44 10.24 -0.79
N TRP A 19 1.25 10.40 -2.10
CA TRP A 19 0.69 9.35 -2.94
C TRP A 19 1.61 8.14 -3.06
N THR A 20 2.91 8.38 -3.21
CA THR A 20 3.90 7.30 -3.28
C THR A 20 3.91 6.50 -1.98
N MET A 21 3.97 7.16 -0.83
CA MET A 21 3.94 6.50 0.48
C MET A 21 2.63 5.71 0.68
N GLU A 22 1.48 6.29 0.32
CA GLU A 22 0.19 5.61 0.38
C GLU A 22 0.17 4.36 -0.50
N MET A 23 0.70 4.43 -1.74
CA MET A 23 0.65 3.34 -2.69
C MET A 23 1.68 2.25 -2.40
N VAL A 24 2.84 2.59 -1.82
CA VAL A 24 3.78 1.59 -1.28
C VAL A 24 3.14 0.86 -0.10
N GLY A 25 2.52 1.57 0.85
CA GLY A 25 1.80 0.94 1.96
C GLY A 25 0.64 0.07 1.47
N PHE A 26 -0.10 0.51 0.46
CA PHE A 26 -1.14 -0.29 -0.19
C PHE A 26 -0.59 -1.57 -0.82
N TRP A 27 0.55 -1.51 -1.53
CA TRP A 27 1.20 -2.69 -2.10
C TRP A 27 1.64 -3.68 -1.02
N VAL A 28 2.19 -3.20 0.09
CA VAL A 28 2.55 -4.06 1.22
C VAL A 28 1.31 -4.77 1.77
N CYS A 29 0.23 -4.02 2.06
CA CYS A 29 -1.01 -4.62 2.53
C CYS A 29 -1.63 -5.57 1.49
N TRP A 30 -1.57 -5.24 0.21
CA TRP A 30 -2.06 -6.10 -0.87
C TRP A 30 -1.42 -7.48 -0.77
N HIS A 31 -0.09 -7.55 -0.65
CA HIS A 31 0.62 -8.84 -0.58
C HIS A 31 0.52 -9.55 0.77
N ILE A 32 0.49 -8.83 1.89
CA ILE A 32 0.34 -9.43 3.23
C ILE A 32 -1.04 -10.08 3.39
N TYR A 33 -2.08 -9.41 2.91
CA TYR A 33 -3.45 -9.84 3.14
C TYR A 33 -3.99 -10.79 2.06
N GLY A 34 -3.29 -10.97 0.94
CA GLY A 34 -3.74 -11.88 -0.12
C GLY A 34 -4.59 -11.20 -1.20
N GLY A 35 -4.29 -9.95 -1.52
CA GLY A 35 -4.87 -9.21 -2.62
C GLY A 35 -6.27 -8.68 -2.33
N PHE A 36 -7.13 -8.72 -3.35
CA PHE A 36 -8.44 -8.07 -3.31
C PHE A 36 -9.33 -8.60 -2.20
N GLU A 37 -9.58 -9.91 -2.19
CA GLU A 37 -10.45 -10.60 -1.23
C GLU A 37 -9.91 -10.43 0.19
N GLY A 38 -8.62 -10.66 0.38
CA GLY A 38 -7.97 -10.48 1.66
C GLY A 38 -8.10 -9.08 2.26
N LEU A 39 -7.99 -8.03 1.45
CA LEU A 39 -8.22 -6.66 1.91
C LEU A 39 -9.68 -6.40 2.31
N GLN A 40 -10.64 -7.08 1.69
CA GLN A 40 -12.05 -6.96 2.06
C GLN A 40 -12.35 -7.72 3.35
N GLU A 41 -11.93 -8.98 3.43
CA GLU A 41 -12.32 -9.89 4.50
C GLU A 41 -11.55 -9.62 5.80
N ASN A 42 -10.23 -9.42 5.69
CA ASN A 42 -9.37 -9.29 6.87
C ASN A 42 -9.18 -7.83 7.31
N LEU A 43 -9.29 -6.89 6.37
CA LEU A 43 -9.11 -5.45 6.62
C LEU A 43 -10.43 -4.66 6.59
N GLY A 44 -11.55 -5.31 6.26
CA GLY A 44 -12.86 -4.67 6.18
C GLY A 44 -12.98 -3.62 5.07
N MET A 45 -12.08 -3.63 4.08
CA MET A 45 -12.04 -2.58 3.07
C MET A 45 -13.23 -2.70 2.11
N HIS A 46 -13.98 -1.60 1.95
CA HIS A 46 -15.08 -1.59 0.99
C HIS A 46 -14.58 -1.82 -0.44
N LYS A 47 -15.30 -2.63 -1.23
CA LYS A 47 -14.96 -3.03 -2.61
C LYS A 47 -14.54 -1.84 -3.48
N SER A 48 -15.32 -0.76 -3.45
CA SER A 48 -15.04 0.45 -4.25
C SER A 48 -13.74 1.17 -3.84
N THR A 49 -13.34 1.04 -2.58
CA THR A 49 -12.06 1.59 -2.10
C THR A 49 -10.89 0.77 -2.63
N VAL A 50 -10.99 -0.56 -2.64
CA VAL A 50 -9.95 -1.43 -3.21
C VAL A 50 -9.78 -1.12 -4.70
N TRP A 51 -10.87 -1.05 -5.47
CA TRP A 51 -10.81 -0.67 -6.89
C TRP A 51 -10.16 0.70 -7.12
N ARG A 52 -10.54 1.70 -6.32
CA ARG A 52 -9.94 3.05 -6.43
C ARG A 52 -8.44 3.03 -6.14
N LYS A 53 -8.00 2.26 -5.15
CA LYS A 53 -6.57 2.11 -4.81
C LYS A 53 -5.81 1.35 -5.89
N VAL A 54 -6.35 0.27 -6.45
CA VAL A 54 -5.75 -0.43 -7.60
C VAL A 54 -5.60 0.49 -8.81
N ALA A 55 -6.65 1.25 -9.14
CA ALA A 55 -6.59 2.22 -10.24
C ALA A 55 -5.55 3.32 -9.99
N LYS A 56 -5.47 3.83 -8.75
CA LYS A 56 -4.45 4.81 -8.35
C LYS A 56 -3.04 4.21 -8.44
N PHE A 57 -2.85 2.99 -7.96
CA PHE A 57 -1.57 2.26 -8.02
C PHE A 57 -1.09 2.10 -9.45
N ARG A 58 -1.96 1.65 -10.36
CA ARG A 58 -1.67 1.53 -11.80
C ARG A 58 -1.22 2.87 -12.41
N ARG A 59 -1.85 3.98 -12.02
CA ARG A 59 -1.46 5.33 -12.48
C ARG A 59 -0.11 5.77 -11.90
N THR A 60 0.22 5.35 -10.68
CA THR A 60 1.46 5.74 -10.00
C THR A 60 2.68 4.93 -10.47
N PHE A 61 2.52 3.62 -10.67
CA PHE A 61 3.64 2.71 -10.93
C PHE A 61 3.56 1.97 -12.26
N GLY A 62 2.47 2.12 -13.01
CA GLY A 62 2.34 1.61 -14.38
C GLY A 62 1.91 0.14 -14.50
N ALA A 63 1.74 -0.59 -13.40
CA ALA A 63 1.35 -2.01 -13.41
C ALA A 63 0.35 -2.36 -12.29
N HIS A 64 -0.23 -3.57 -12.35
CA HIS A 64 -1.06 -4.08 -11.26
C HIS A 64 -0.20 -4.42 -10.02
N PRO A 65 -0.72 -4.31 -8.78
CA PRO A 65 0.04 -4.70 -7.58
C PRO A 65 0.59 -6.13 -7.59
N ASP A 66 -0.11 -7.08 -8.25
CA ASP A 66 0.35 -8.47 -8.42
C ASP A 66 1.56 -8.60 -9.35
N GLU A 67 1.69 -7.70 -10.32
CA GLU A 67 2.73 -7.73 -11.35
C GLU A 67 3.94 -6.87 -10.95
N PHE A 68 3.69 -5.85 -10.15
CA PHE A 68 4.70 -4.87 -9.78
C PHE A 68 5.59 -5.39 -8.63
N VAL A 69 6.89 -5.36 -8.85
CA VAL A 69 7.90 -5.69 -7.84
C VAL A 69 8.71 -4.44 -7.52
N PHE A 70 8.74 -4.04 -6.24
CA PHE A 70 9.67 -3.02 -5.78
C PHE A 70 11.07 -3.62 -5.61
N PRO A 71 12.08 -3.15 -6.37
CA PRO A 71 13.45 -3.63 -6.19
C PRO A 71 13.92 -3.42 -4.75
N GLY A 72 14.47 -4.48 -4.14
CA GLY A 72 14.97 -4.45 -2.76
C GLY A 72 13.91 -4.60 -1.67
N ILE A 73 12.63 -4.81 -2.03
CA ILE A 73 11.57 -5.13 -1.07
C ILE A 73 11.08 -6.55 -1.30
N THR A 74 11.06 -7.35 -0.24
CA THR A 74 10.51 -8.72 -0.23
C THR A 74 9.45 -8.81 0.85
N ILE A 75 8.34 -9.50 0.55
CA ILE A 75 7.26 -9.73 1.51
C ILE A 75 7.18 -11.22 1.80
N ASP A 76 7.37 -11.57 3.06
CA ASP A 76 7.07 -12.89 3.61
C ASP A 76 5.81 -12.76 4.48
N HIS A 77 4.65 -13.01 3.89
CA HIS A 77 3.38 -12.90 4.59
C HIS A 77 3.22 -13.97 5.68
N GLU A 78 3.87 -15.13 5.52
CA GLU A 78 3.71 -16.24 6.47
C GLU A 78 4.44 -15.90 7.77
N SER A 79 5.68 -15.43 7.65
CA SER A 79 6.44 -14.92 8.79
C SER A 79 5.72 -13.74 9.47
N PHE A 80 5.10 -12.84 8.70
CA PHE A 80 4.31 -11.74 9.25
C PHE A 80 3.16 -12.24 10.15
N TRP A 81 2.34 -13.16 9.65
CA TRP A 81 1.19 -13.67 10.40
C TRP A 81 1.60 -14.54 11.60
N ARG A 82 2.64 -15.37 11.46
CA ARG A 82 3.19 -16.15 12.59
C ARG A 82 3.65 -15.23 13.73
N ALA A 83 4.36 -14.15 13.40
CA ALA A 83 4.81 -13.18 14.39
C ALA A 83 3.63 -12.44 15.06
N ALA A 84 2.59 -12.08 14.29
CA ALA A 84 1.41 -11.42 14.82
C ALA A 84 0.63 -12.29 15.82
N VAL A 85 0.48 -13.59 15.54
CA VAL A 85 -0.15 -14.55 16.47
C VAL A 85 0.67 -14.66 17.76
N ALA A 86 1.99 -14.84 17.64
CA ALA A 86 2.87 -14.94 18.81
C ALA A 86 2.83 -13.69 19.71
N ASP A 87 2.74 -12.48 19.11
CA ASP A 87 2.59 -11.24 19.86
C ASP A 87 1.23 -11.14 20.58
N ALA A 88 0.16 -11.57 19.92
CA ALA A 88 -1.18 -11.58 20.50
C ALA A 88 -1.27 -12.53 21.70
N ASP A 89 -0.61 -13.68 21.64
CA ASP A 89 -0.59 -14.65 22.74
C ASP A 89 0.20 -14.13 23.94
N ARG A 90 1.35 -13.48 23.71
CA ARG A 90 2.14 -12.82 24.76
C ARG A 90 1.30 -11.80 25.55
N LYS A 91 0.53 -10.95 24.85
CA LYS A 91 -0.30 -9.91 25.48
C LYS A 91 -1.49 -10.44 26.29
N LYS A 92 -1.92 -11.68 26.06
CA LYS A 92 -3.00 -12.32 26.84
C LYS A 92 -2.50 -12.93 28.16
N GLY A 93 -1.20 -13.13 28.29
CA GLY A 93 -0.56 -13.70 29.48
C GLY A 93 -0.04 -12.67 30.48
N GLU A 94 -0.03 -11.38 30.12
CA GLU A 94 0.21 -10.22 31.00
C GLU A 94 -1.10 -9.72 31.62
#